data_AF-A0A443RZ75-F1
#
_entry.id   AF-A0A443RZ75-F1
#
_cell.length_a   1.000
_cell.length_b   1.000
_cell.length_c   1.000
_cell.angle_alpha   90.00
_cell.angle_beta   90.00
_cell.angle_gamma   90.00
#
_symmetry.space_group_name_H-M   'P 1'
#
loop_
_entity.id
_entity.type
_entity.pdbx_description
1 polymer ?
#
loop_
_entity_poly.entity_id
_entity_poly.type
_entity_poly.pdbx_seq_one_letter_code
_entity_poly.pdbx_strand_id
1 'polypeptide(L)'
;MMSVNSPFNKYMMMMMIGFCAYTSILFLFINFDGKTSLENGVTTKKNKIFYLQHTELRNKGELRRHIIELNLEQKILNENIFGPFKPEDTIIAMQVHDRIDYFTLAISALQQVRGIERTLLIFSHDVFDSEINRIVRGIKFAKVMQIFYPNSTQLFPHSFPGEDPNDCPKDMSKSEA
;
A
#
# COMPACT_ATOMS: atom_id res chain seq x y z
N MET A 1 -12.87 17.38 70.12
CA MET A 1 -14.10 17.17 69.35
C MET A 1 -14.32 18.39 68.46
N MET A 2 -14.05 18.29 67.16
CA MET A 2 -14.42 19.33 66.18
C MET A 2 -15.27 18.67 65.10
N SER A 3 -16.45 19.27 64.89
CA SER A 3 -17.57 18.75 64.10
C SER A 3 -17.25 18.66 62.61
N VAL A 4 -17.16 17.43 62.09
CA VAL A 4 -17.00 17.12 60.67
C VAL A 4 -18.38 16.94 60.05
N ASN A 5 -19.11 18.02 59.77
CA ASN A 5 -20.35 17.95 58.98
C ASN A 5 -20.74 19.31 58.37
N SER A 6 -19.84 19.91 57.59
CA SER A 6 -20.21 20.98 56.67
C SER A 6 -20.47 20.40 55.26
N PRO A 7 -21.50 20.87 54.53
CA PRO A 7 -21.80 20.40 53.17
C PRO A 7 -20.61 20.63 52.21
N PHE A 8 -19.77 21.62 52.50
CA PHE A 8 -18.57 21.95 51.73
C PHE A 8 -17.55 20.79 51.69
N ASN A 9 -17.36 20.08 52.82
CA ASN A 9 -16.48 18.91 52.86
C ASN A 9 -17.04 17.72 52.09
N LYS A 10 -18.37 17.58 51.98
CA LYS A 10 -18.98 16.51 51.17
C LYS A 10 -18.76 16.74 49.68
N TYR A 11 -18.89 17.97 49.20
CA TYR A 11 -18.61 18.31 47.80
C TYR A 11 -17.12 18.20 47.45
N MET A 12 -16.24 18.66 48.34
CA MET A 12 -14.79 18.46 48.19
C MET A 12 -14.43 16.97 48.15
N MET A 13 -15.03 16.14 49.01
CA MET A 13 -14.81 14.70 49.01
C MET A 13 -15.35 14.04 47.74
N MET A 14 -16.53 14.43 47.23
CA MET A 14 -17.05 13.90 45.96
C MET A 14 -16.20 14.31 44.75
N MET A 15 -15.70 15.55 44.72
CA MET A 15 -14.78 16.00 43.66
C MET A 15 -13.45 15.23 43.69
N MET A 16 -12.91 14.95 44.87
CA MET A 16 -11.68 14.17 45.01
C MET A 16 -11.87 12.72 44.58
N ILE A 17 -13.00 12.09 44.91
CA ILE A 17 -13.34 10.74 44.44
C ILE A 17 -13.48 10.72 42.90
N GLY A 18 -14.12 11.74 42.32
CA GLY A 18 -14.25 11.87 40.87
C GLY A 18 -12.91 12.04 40.16
N PHE A 19 -12.02 12.88 40.71
CA PHE A 19 -10.69 13.09 40.17
C PHE A 19 -9.83 11.82 40.27
N CYS A 20 -9.84 11.12 41.41
CA CYS A 20 -9.14 9.85 41.58
C CYS A 20 -9.66 8.75 40.64
N ALA A 21 -10.97 8.66 40.43
CA ALA A 21 -11.56 7.70 39.50
C ALA A 21 -11.14 8.03 38.05
N TYR A 22 -11.17 9.31 37.67
CA TYR A 22 -10.76 9.76 36.35
C TYR A 22 -9.27 9.48 36.09
N THR A 23 -8.37 9.78 37.03
CA THR A 23 -6.94 9.49 36.87
C THR A 23 -6.65 8.00 36.85
N SER A 24 -7.39 7.19 37.60
CA SER A 24 -7.23 5.72 37.58
C SER A 24 -7.72 5.12 36.26
N ILE A 25 -8.83 5.62 35.72
CA ILE A 25 -9.36 5.22 34.41
C ILE A 25 -8.44 5.70 33.29
N LEU A 26 -7.92 6.93 33.35
CA LEU A 26 -6.96 7.46 32.39
C LEU A 26 -5.63 6.70 32.44
N PHE A 27 -5.18 6.31 33.64
CA PHE A 27 -4.01 5.45 33.80
C PHE A 27 -4.26 4.06 33.22
N LEU A 28 -5.45 3.49 33.41
CA LEU A 28 -5.86 2.25 32.74
C LEU A 28 -5.87 2.43 31.22
N PHE A 29 -6.40 3.54 30.67
CA PHE A 29 -6.40 3.81 29.22
C PHE A 29 -4.99 4.02 28.63
N ILE A 30 -4.10 4.75 29.34
CA ILE A 30 -2.71 4.94 28.93
C ILE A 30 -1.94 3.60 29.01
N ASN A 31 -2.23 2.75 29.99
CA ASN A 31 -1.65 1.40 30.08
C ASN A 31 -2.41 0.35 29.24
N PHE A 32 -3.54 0.70 28.61
CA PHE A 32 -4.37 -0.14 27.73
C PHE A 32 -4.08 0.12 26.25
N ASP A 33 -3.00 0.82 25.93
CA ASP A 33 -2.38 0.68 24.61
C ASP A 33 -1.69 -0.68 24.56
N GLY A 34 -2.33 -1.61 23.86
CA GLY A 34 -2.07 -3.04 23.90
C GLY A 34 -0.60 -3.42 23.75
N LYS A 35 0.02 -3.83 24.85
CA LYS A 35 1.10 -4.82 24.83
C LYS A 35 0.50 -6.21 24.99
N THR A 36 -0.20 -6.67 23.96
CA THR A 36 -0.22 -8.10 23.69
C THR A 36 1.19 -8.51 23.31
N SER A 37 1.78 -9.31 24.18
CA SER A 37 3.04 -10.01 24.04
C SER A 37 3.11 -10.75 22.70
N LEU A 38 3.70 -10.13 21.68
CA LEU A 38 4.23 -10.79 20.48
C LEU A 38 5.45 -10.04 19.91
N GLU A 39 6.26 -9.45 20.79
CA GLU A 39 7.68 -9.23 20.50
C GLU A 39 8.36 -10.61 20.73
N ASN A 40 8.62 -11.40 19.69
CA ASN A 40 9.98 -11.52 19.15
C ASN A 40 10.03 -12.22 17.77
N GLY A 41 8.91 -12.33 17.04
CA GLY A 41 8.84 -13.06 15.76
C GLY A 41 8.39 -12.27 14.53
N VAL A 42 7.72 -11.13 14.72
CA VAL A 42 7.02 -10.41 13.63
C VAL A 42 7.75 -9.14 13.19
N THR A 43 8.44 -8.46 14.11
CA THR A 43 9.21 -7.23 13.84
C THR A 43 10.35 -7.48 12.85
N THR A 44 11.03 -8.62 12.96
CA THR A 44 12.07 -9.03 12.00
C THR A 44 11.48 -9.29 10.62
N LYS A 45 10.26 -9.82 10.52
CA LYS A 45 9.62 -10.15 9.23
C LYS A 45 9.08 -8.90 8.53
N LYS A 46 8.44 -7.97 9.25
CA LYS A 46 7.98 -6.68 8.70
C LYS A 46 9.15 -5.78 8.32
N ASN A 47 10.18 -5.69 9.16
CA ASN A 47 11.38 -4.93 8.83
C ASN A 47 12.10 -5.60 7.67
N LYS A 48 12.24 -6.93 7.64
CA LYS A 48 12.80 -7.66 6.48
C LYS A 48 11.99 -7.46 5.20
N ILE A 49 10.65 -7.45 5.25
CA ILE A 49 9.79 -7.16 4.08
C ILE A 49 9.98 -5.70 3.63
N PHE A 50 10.10 -4.76 4.56
CA PHE A 50 10.33 -3.34 4.27
C PHE A 50 11.74 -3.07 3.72
N TYR A 51 12.76 -3.76 4.23
CA TYR A 51 14.14 -3.73 3.72
C TYR A 51 14.27 -4.49 2.38
N LEU A 52 13.55 -5.60 2.19
CA LEU A 52 13.43 -6.30 0.90
C LEU A 52 12.73 -5.44 -0.16
N GLN A 53 11.82 -4.55 0.27
CA GLN A 53 11.16 -3.59 -0.61
C GLN A 53 12.06 -2.39 -0.97
N HIS A 54 13.14 -2.14 -0.21
CA HIS A 54 14.13 -1.09 -0.49
C HIS A 54 15.39 -1.60 -1.19
N THR A 55 15.74 -2.88 -1.05
CA THR A 55 16.68 -3.53 -1.98
C THR A 55 15.92 -3.86 -3.25
N GLU A 56 15.74 -2.86 -4.12
CA GLU A 56 15.64 -3.07 -5.57
C GLU A 56 16.41 -4.34 -5.93
N LEU A 57 15.71 -5.33 -6.45
CA LEU A 57 16.22 -6.66 -6.74
C LEU A 57 17.43 -6.55 -7.67
N ARG A 58 18.63 -6.48 -7.08
CA ARG A 58 19.90 -6.43 -7.79
C ARG A 58 20.05 -7.65 -8.72
N ASN A 59 19.26 -8.69 -8.48
CA ASN A 59 19.06 -9.83 -9.34
C ASN A 59 17.78 -9.68 -10.18
N LYS A 60 17.93 -9.27 -11.45
CA LYS A 60 16.84 -9.19 -12.44
C LYS A 60 16.05 -10.49 -12.58
N GLY A 61 16.70 -11.64 -12.38
CA GLY A 61 16.05 -12.95 -12.43
C GLY A 61 15.04 -13.14 -11.30
N GLU A 62 15.33 -12.63 -10.10
CA GLU A 62 14.40 -12.64 -8.98
C GLU A 62 13.22 -11.69 -9.23
N LEU A 63 13.48 -10.49 -9.76
CA LEU A 63 12.41 -9.55 -10.12
C LEU A 63 11.48 -10.13 -11.19
N ARG A 64 12.04 -10.73 -12.24
CA ARG A 64 11.27 -11.39 -13.29
C ARG A 64 10.41 -12.51 -12.72
N ARG A 65 10.98 -13.36 -11.87
CA ARG A 65 10.23 -14.45 -11.21
C ARG A 65 9.11 -13.89 -10.34
N HIS A 66 9.38 -12.84 -9.58
CA HIS A 66 8.37 -12.18 -8.75
C HIS A 66 7.23 -11.57 -9.59
N ILE A 67 7.53 -10.92 -10.72
CA ILE A 67 6.54 -10.40 -11.66
C ILE A 67 5.66 -11.53 -12.21
N ILE A 68 6.25 -12.67 -12.58
CA ILE A 68 5.51 -13.84 -13.05
C ILE A 68 4.59 -14.37 -11.95
N GLU A 69 5.09 -14.50 -10.72
CA GLU A 69 4.30 -14.93 -9.56
C GLU A 69 3.10 -13.99 -9.33
N LEU A 70 3.32 -12.66 -9.31
CA LEU A 70 2.24 -11.67 -9.15
C LEU A 70 1.19 -11.74 -10.26
N ASN A 71 1.62 -11.93 -11.52
CA ASN A 71 0.72 -12.06 -12.66
C ASN A 71 -0.09 -13.36 -12.64
N LEU A 72 0.47 -14.44 -12.10
CA LEU A 72 -0.24 -15.72 -11.93
C LEU A 72 -1.25 -15.66 -10.79
N GLU A 73 -0.92 -14.95 -9.70
CA GLU A 73 -1.82 -14.79 -8.56
C GLU A 73 -3.09 -14.03 -8.90
N GLN A 74 -3.03 -13.07 -9.85
CA GLN A 74 -4.16 -12.22 -10.27
C GLN A 74 -4.99 -11.68 -9.09
N LYS A 75 -4.30 -11.28 -8.03
CA LYS A 75 -4.95 -10.93 -6.76
C LYS A 75 -5.77 -9.65 -6.90
N ILE A 76 -7.07 -9.74 -6.60
CA ILE A 76 -7.95 -8.59 -6.47
C ILE A 76 -7.94 -8.12 -5.02
N LEU A 77 -7.58 -6.86 -4.80
CA LEU A 77 -7.61 -6.20 -3.50
C LEU A 77 -9.00 -5.59 -3.25
N ASN A 78 -9.35 -5.48 -1.96
CA ASN A 78 -10.59 -4.87 -1.48
C ASN A 78 -11.88 -5.64 -1.83
N GLU A 79 -11.81 -6.89 -2.31
CA GLU A 79 -13.00 -7.74 -2.50
C GLU A 79 -13.76 -7.96 -1.18
N ASN A 80 -13.05 -8.00 -0.06
CA ASN A 80 -13.66 -8.10 1.27
C ASN A 80 -14.49 -6.86 1.67
N ILE A 81 -14.32 -5.73 0.95
CA ILE A 81 -15.03 -4.46 1.19
C ILE A 81 -16.16 -4.29 0.18
N PHE A 82 -15.88 -4.55 -1.09
CA PHE A 82 -16.80 -4.28 -2.21
C PHE A 82 -17.54 -5.52 -2.74
N GLY A 83 -17.28 -6.69 -2.16
CA GLY A 83 -17.73 -7.98 -2.66
C GLY A 83 -16.86 -8.51 -3.81
N PRO A 84 -17.12 -9.74 -4.26
CA PRO A 84 -16.42 -10.34 -5.38
C PRO A 84 -16.71 -9.56 -6.68
N PHE A 85 -15.78 -9.63 -7.63
CA PHE A 85 -16.00 -9.10 -8.98
C PHE A 85 -17.17 -9.80 -9.69
N LYS A 86 -18.01 -9.03 -10.37
CA LYS A 86 -19.20 -9.54 -11.10
C LYS A 86 -19.12 -9.25 -12.60
N PRO A 87 -19.77 -10.04 -13.47
CA PRO A 87 -19.78 -9.81 -14.91
C PRO A 87 -20.28 -8.42 -15.34
N GLU A 88 -21.18 -7.82 -14.57
CA GLU A 88 -21.73 -6.48 -14.81
C GLU A 88 -20.86 -5.33 -14.28
N ASP A 89 -19.80 -5.62 -13.52
CA ASP A 89 -18.90 -4.59 -12.99
C ASP A 89 -18.09 -3.96 -14.12
N THR A 90 -17.90 -2.63 -14.05
CA THR A 90 -17.06 -1.92 -15.01
C THR A 90 -15.58 -2.20 -14.74
N ILE A 91 -14.80 -2.37 -15.81
CA ILE A 91 -13.34 -2.50 -15.72
C ILE A 91 -12.69 -1.25 -16.31
N ILE A 92 -11.74 -0.69 -15.59
CA ILE A 92 -10.83 0.35 -16.11
C ILE A 92 -9.42 -0.20 -16.04
N ALA A 93 -8.75 -0.36 -17.18
CA ALA A 93 -7.35 -0.72 -17.25
C ALA A 93 -6.51 0.53 -17.55
N MET A 94 -5.50 0.79 -16.73
CA MET A 94 -4.59 1.94 -16.87
C MET A 94 -3.16 1.44 -17.04
N GLN A 95 -2.49 1.93 -18.08
CA GLN A 95 -1.04 1.74 -18.22
C GLN A 95 -0.31 2.68 -17.28
N VAL A 96 0.68 2.15 -16.54
CA VAL A 96 1.45 2.87 -15.54
C VAL A 96 2.94 2.68 -15.81
N HIS A 97 3.64 3.81 -15.97
CA HIS A 97 5.10 3.86 -16.12
C HIS A 97 5.76 4.27 -14.79
N ASP A 98 6.50 5.39 -14.77
CA ASP A 98 7.28 5.87 -13.63
C ASP A 98 6.89 7.29 -13.15
N ARG A 99 5.91 7.94 -13.82
CA ARG A 99 5.50 9.32 -13.52
C ARG A 99 4.52 9.38 -12.35
N ILE A 100 5.04 9.27 -11.13
CA ILE A 100 4.27 9.23 -9.87
C ILE A 100 3.33 10.44 -9.67
N ASP A 101 3.72 11.65 -10.07
CA ASP A 101 2.90 12.85 -9.87
C ASP A 101 1.59 12.76 -10.66
N TYR A 102 1.68 12.39 -11.94
CA TYR A 102 0.49 12.21 -12.79
C TYR A 102 -0.34 11.03 -12.33
N PHE A 103 0.31 9.95 -11.92
CA PHE A 103 -0.37 8.79 -11.36
C PHE A 103 -1.20 9.18 -10.12
N THR A 104 -0.61 9.93 -9.20
CA THR A 104 -1.28 10.40 -7.98
C THR A 104 -2.48 11.28 -8.29
N LEU A 105 -2.33 12.23 -9.22
CA LEU A 105 -3.44 13.08 -9.69
C LEU A 105 -4.57 12.24 -10.29
N ALA A 106 -4.26 11.24 -11.10
CA ALA A 106 -5.25 10.33 -11.70
C ALA A 106 -6.01 9.54 -10.61
N ILE A 107 -5.32 9.01 -9.60
CA ILE A 107 -5.96 8.32 -8.47
C ILE A 107 -6.87 9.26 -7.69
N SER A 108 -6.43 10.49 -7.40
CA SER A 108 -7.25 11.49 -6.71
C SER A 108 -8.49 11.90 -7.52
N ALA A 109 -8.40 11.91 -8.85
CA ALA A 109 -9.55 12.17 -9.72
C ALA A 109 -10.53 10.98 -9.72
N LEU A 110 -10.03 9.75 -9.84
CA LEU A 110 -10.86 8.53 -9.82
C LEU A 110 -11.62 8.37 -8.50
N GLN A 111 -11.00 8.75 -7.37
CA GLN A 111 -11.64 8.71 -6.06
C GLN A 111 -12.93 9.56 -5.99
N GLN A 112 -13.05 10.60 -6.82
CA GLN A 112 -14.20 11.49 -6.84
C GLN A 112 -15.31 11.01 -7.80
N VAL A 113 -15.07 9.95 -8.58
CA VAL A 113 -16.04 9.44 -9.55
C VAL A 113 -17.18 8.72 -8.81
N ARG A 114 -18.42 9.15 -9.07
CA ARG A 114 -19.61 8.50 -8.52
C ARG A 114 -19.75 7.09 -9.07
N GLY A 115 -19.88 6.09 -8.20
CA GLY A 115 -20.07 4.70 -8.59
C GLY A 115 -18.76 3.92 -8.77
N ILE A 116 -17.60 4.55 -8.52
CA ILE A 116 -16.27 3.92 -8.66
C ILE A 116 -16.09 2.68 -7.77
N GLU A 117 -16.88 2.56 -6.70
CA GLU A 117 -16.88 1.41 -5.81
C GLU A 117 -17.31 0.10 -6.50
N ARG A 118 -18.04 0.20 -7.63
CA ARG A 118 -18.46 -0.93 -8.48
C ARG A 118 -17.49 -1.22 -9.62
N THR A 119 -16.34 -0.58 -9.63
CA THR A 119 -15.33 -0.72 -10.69
C THR A 119 -14.17 -1.59 -10.22
N LEU A 120 -13.65 -2.41 -11.13
CA LEU A 120 -12.33 -3.02 -11.01
C LEU A 120 -11.30 -2.13 -11.71
N LEU A 121 -10.36 -1.56 -10.94
CA LEU A 121 -9.22 -0.84 -11.46
C LEU A 121 -8.05 -1.81 -11.67
N ILE A 122 -7.62 -1.97 -12.91
CA ILE A 122 -6.45 -2.77 -13.28
C ILE A 122 -5.30 -1.82 -13.62
N PHE A 123 -4.22 -1.89 -12.85
CA PHE A 123 -3.00 -1.15 -13.13
C PHE A 123 -2.01 -2.06 -13.85
N SER A 124 -1.70 -1.71 -15.10
CA SER A 124 -0.77 -2.42 -15.97
C SER A 124 0.58 -1.71 -15.96
N HIS A 125 1.51 -2.25 -15.18
CA HIS A 125 2.83 -1.66 -14.95
C HIS A 125 3.83 -2.15 -15.98
N ASP A 126 4.59 -1.25 -16.60
CA ASP A 126 5.79 -1.61 -17.38
C ASP A 126 7.10 -1.35 -16.61
N VAL A 127 7.02 -0.71 -15.44
CA VAL A 127 8.13 -0.55 -14.49
C VAL A 127 7.66 -1.04 -13.11
N PHE A 128 8.48 -1.87 -12.47
CA PHE A 128 8.28 -2.22 -11.07
C PHE A 128 8.82 -1.09 -10.20
N ASP A 129 7.92 -0.24 -9.71
CA ASP A 129 8.23 0.89 -8.84
C ASP A 129 7.59 0.69 -7.46
N SER A 130 8.42 0.69 -6.41
CA SER A 130 7.97 0.38 -5.06
C SER A 130 6.99 1.41 -4.47
N GLU A 131 7.09 2.67 -4.90
CA GLU A 131 6.27 3.76 -4.42
C GLU A 131 4.91 3.79 -5.13
N ILE A 132 4.88 3.62 -6.45
CA ILE A 132 3.65 3.43 -7.21
C ILE A 132 2.90 2.21 -6.67
N ASN A 133 3.59 1.08 -6.48
CA ASN A 133 3.01 -0.13 -5.90
C ASN A 133 2.47 0.10 -4.47
N ARG A 134 3.06 1.02 -3.70
CA ARG A 134 2.56 1.42 -2.38
C ARG A 134 1.27 2.24 -2.50
N ILE A 135 1.21 3.19 -3.45
CA ILE A 135 0.00 3.99 -3.71
C ILE A 135 -1.15 3.08 -4.12
N VAL A 136 -0.93 2.17 -5.08
CA VAL A 136 -1.97 1.24 -5.56
C VAL A 136 -2.52 0.38 -4.41
N ARG A 137 -1.66 -0.18 -3.55
CA ARG A 137 -2.08 -0.94 -2.36
C ARG A 137 -2.85 -0.11 -1.34
N GLY A 138 -2.64 1.21 -1.34
CA GLY A 138 -3.31 2.19 -0.49
C GLY A 138 -4.72 2.56 -0.94
N ILE A 139 -5.14 2.22 -2.17
CA ILE A 139 -6.48 2.52 -2.67
C ILE A 139 -7.53 1.75 -1.85
N LYS A 140 -8.54 2.47 -1.36
CA LYS A 140 -9.65 1.93 -0.53
C LYS A 140 -11.04 2.26 -1.06
N PHE A 141 -11.16 2.90 -2.23
CA PHE A 141 -12.43 3.33 -2.79
C PHE A 141 -12.93 2.45 -3.96
N ALA A 142 -12.16 1.46 -4.40
CA ALA A 142 -12.50 0.54 -5.48
C ALA A 142 -11.82 -0.83 -5.30
N LYS A 143 -12.26 -1.82 -6.08
CA LYS A 143 -11.51 -3.07 -6.26
C LYS A 143 -10.29 -2.81 -7.14
N VAL A 144 -9.17 -3.44 -6.82
CA VAL A 144 -7.88 -3.14 -7.47
C VAL A 144 -7.14 -4.42 -7.82
N MET A 145 -6.57 -4.47 -9.02
CA MET A 145 -5.63 -5.50 -9.46
C MET A 145 -4.37 -4.83 -10.03
N GLN A 146 -3.22 -5.45 -9.83
CA GLN A 146 -1.97 -5.06 -10.48
C GLN A 146 -1.51 -6.19 -11.40
N ILE A 147 -1.13 -5.83 -12.62
CA ILE A 147 -0.46 -6.72 -13.57
C ILE A 147 0.82 -6.04 -14.04
N PHE A 148 1.85 -6.83 -14.32
CA PHE A 148 3.19 -6.34 -14.65
C PHE A 148 3.60 -6.87 -16.02
N TYR A 149 4.04 -5.99 -16.90
CA TYR A 149 4.53 -6.37 -18.22
C TYR A 149 5.83 -7.20 -18.07
N PRO A 150 5.84 -8.48 -18.49
CA PRO A 150 6.94 -9.39 -18.18
C PRO A 150 8.18 -9.19 -19.06
N ASN A 151 8.09 -8.32 -20.08
CA ASN A 151 9.15 -8.06 -21.05
C ASN A 151 9.55 -6.58 -21.06
N SER A 152 9.58 -5.92 -19.89
CA SER A 152 9.96 -4.51 -19.82
C SER A 152 11.46 -4.29 -20.03
N THR A 153 11.83 -3.07 -20.42
CA THR A 153 13.23 -2.63 -20.52
C THR A 153 13.96 -2.68 -19.17
N GLN A 154 13.24 -2.53 -18.04
CA GLN A 154 13.78 -2.75 -16.70
C GLN A 154 14.30 -4.19 -16.52
N LEU A 155 13.60 -5.18 -17.09
CA LEU A 155 13.97 -6.60 -17.03
C LEU A 155 15.02 -6.98 -18.08
N PHE A 156 14.99 -6.34 -19.26
CA PHE A 156 15.85 -6.63 -20.40
C PHE A 156 16.57 -5.37 -20.91
N PRO A 157 17.50 -4.76 -20.16
CA PRO A 157 18.09 -3.48 -20.57
C PRO A 157 19.20 -3.59 -21.63
N HIS A 158 19.76 -4.78 -21.86
CA HIS A 158 20.90 -5.02 -22.76
C HIS A 158 20.63 -6.13 -23.79
N SER A 159 19.36 -6.37 -24.05
CA SER A 159 18.88 -7.41 -24.97
C SER A 159 17.46 -7.05 -25.35
N PHE A 160 17.02 -7.45 -26.53
CA PHE A 160 15.63 -7.25 -26.95
C PHE A 160 14.63 -7.67 -25.85
N PRO A 161 13.63 -6.84 -25.48
CA PRO A 161 13.21 -5.60 -26.15
C PRO A 161 13.85 -4.29 -25.66
N GLY A 162 14.86 -4.33 -24.76
CA GLY A 162 15.70 -3.16 -24.52
C GLY A 162 16.81 -3.04 -25.56
N GLU A 163 17.82 -2.21 -25.27
CA GLU A 163 18.89 -1.89 -26.22
C GLU A 163 19.92 -3.03 -26.28
N ASP A 164 19.91 -3.82 -27.35
CA ASP A 164 20.94 -4.83 -27.58
C ASP A 164 22.23 -4.15 -28.08
N PRO A 165 23.42 -4.55 -27.61
CA PRO A 165 24.69 -4.03 -28.14
C PRO A 165 24.89 -4.25 -29.64
N ASN A 166 24.15 -5.18 -30.25
CA ASN A 166 24.18 -5.44 -31.69
C ASN A 166 23.06 -4.74 -32.48
N ASP A 167 22.23 -3.92 -31.82
CA ASP A 167 21.21 -3.15 -32.51
C ASP A 167 21.86 -2.10 -33.43
N CYS A 168 21.30 -1.94 -34.63
CA CYS A 168 21.73 -0.89 -35.54
C CYS A 168 21.45 0.49 -34.90
N PRO A 169 22.43 1.42 -34.88
CA PRO A 169 22.18 2.78 -34.43
C PRO A 169 21.00 3.40 -35.16
N LYS A 170 20.13 4.11 -34.43
CA LYS A 170 18.87 4.66 -34.95
C LYS A 170 19.03 5.50 -36.22
N ASP A 171 20.14 6.24 -36.31
CA ASP A 171 20.39 7.19 -37.40
C ASP A 171 21.28 6.60 -38.52
N MET A 172 21.60 5.31 -38.48
CA MET A 172 22.40 4.61 -39.49
C MET A 172 21.59 4.40 -40.78
N SER A 173 22.22 4.59 -41.94
CA SER A 173 21.57 4.28 -43.22
C SER A 173 21.44 2.77 -43.42
N LYS A 174 20.45 2.33 -44.22
CA LYS A 174 20.27 0.90 -44.52
C LYS A 174 21.49 0.27 -45.21
N SER A 175 22.30 1.05 -45.93
CA SER A 175 23.53 0.56 -46.56
C SER A 175 24.68 0.36 -45.58
N GLU A 176 24.63 1.00 -44.42
CA GLU A 176 25.65 0.92 -43.36
C GLU A 176 25.29 -0.10 -42.26
N ALA A 177 24.02 -0.52 -42.21
CA ALA A 177 23.46 -1.52 -41.30
C ALA A 177 23.64 -2.94 -41.83
#